data_AF-A0A9X2ENY5-F1
#
_entry.id   AF-A0A9X2ENY5-F1
#
_cell.length_a   1.000
_cell.length_b   1.000
_cell.length_c   1.000
_cell.angle_alpha   90.00
_cell.angle_beta   90.00
_cell.angle_gamma   90.00
#
_symmetry.space_group_name_H-M   'P 1'
#
loop_
_entity.id
_entity.type
_entity.pdbx_description
1 polymer ?
#
loop_
_entity_poly.entity_id
_entity_poly.type
_entity_poly.pdbx_seq_one_letter_code
_entity_poly.pdbx_strand_id
1 'polypeptide(L)'
;MTPTDVTTAQRTSPKTVHRWRSRFVQEGIEGLRERARSGRPTVIEKDVVDRVLFLTTKRIPEEASHWSVELMAKYAEVTPWQVRQIWKAVDLRPHRLKT
;
A
#
# COMPACT_ATOMS: atom_id res chain seq x y z
N MET A 1 5.64 40.62 -10.09
CA MET A 1 4.59 39.87 -9.37
C MET A 1 5.25 39.09 -8.25
N THR A 2 5.00 39.49 -7.01
CA THR A 2 5.54 38.82 -5.83
C THR A 2 4.74 37.55 -5.51
N PRO A 3 5.29 36.57 -4.77
CA PRO A 3 4.51 35.41 -4.30
C PRO A 3 3.26 35.81 -3.53
N THR A 4 3.31 36.93 -2.81
CA THR A 4 2.17 37.48 -2.06
C THR A 4 1.03 37.92 -2.98
N ASP A 5 1.35 38.57 -4.10
CA ASP A 5 0.35 38.98 -5.10
C ASP A 5 -0.40 37.76 -5.67
N VAL A 6 0.34 36.66 -5.93
CA VAL A 6 -0.24 35.38 -6.39
C VAL A 6 -1.18 34.80 -5.34
N THR A 7 -0.79 34.82 -4.05
CA THR A 7 -1.61 34.25 -2.98
C THR A 7 -2.94 34.97 -2.82
N THR A 8 -2.94 36.30 -2.90
CA THR A 8 -4.15 37.13 -2.82
C THR A 8 -5.05 36.89 -4.02
N ALA A 9 -4.48 36.89 -5.23
CA ALA A 9 -5.25 36.68 -6.47
C ALA A 9 -5.88 35.28 -6.54
N GLN A 10 -5.17 34.25 -6.09
CA GLN A 10 -5.58 32.84 -6.23
C GLN A 10 -6.17 32.22 -4.96
N ARG A 11 -6.42 33.02 -3.92
CA ARG A 11 -6.99 32.59 -2.62
C ARG A 11 -6.32 31.33 -2.08
N THR A 12 -4.99 31.30 -2.12
CA THR A 12 -4.18 30.15 -1.71
C THR A 12 -3.15 30.56 -0.67
N SER A 13 -2.51 29.58 -0.04
CA SER A 13 -1.46 29.85 0.95
C SER A 13 -0.11 30.16 0.28
N PRO A 14 0.74 31.01 0.89
CA PRO A 14 2.12 31.21 0.44
C PRO A 14 2.89 29.88 0.32
N LYS A 15 2.66 28.94 1.25
CA LYS A 15 3.26 27.61 1.23
C LYS A 15 2.92 26.82 -0.03
N THR A 16 1.67 26.91 -0.51
CA THR A 16 1.23 26.28 -1.77
C THR A 16 1.96 26.89 -2.97
N VAL A 17 2.06 28.22 -3.03
CA VAL A 17 2.75 28.93 -4.14
C VAL A 17 4.24 28.59 -4.17
N HIS A 18 4.90 28.54 -3.02
CA HIS A 18 6.31 28.14 -2.94
C HIS A 18 6.50 26.71 -3.45
N ARG A 19 5.65 25.77 -3.03
CA ARG A 19 5.69 24.38 -3.51
C ARG A 19 5.53 24.28 -5.02
N TRP A 20 4.57 25.00 -5.60
CA TRP A 20 4.38 25.02 -7.06
C TRP A 20 5.58 25.62 -7.79
N ARG A 21 6.14 26.73 -7.28
CA ARG A 21 7.35 27.35 -7.85
C ARG A 21 8.53 26.39 -7.81
N SER A 22 8.78 25.74 -6.67
CA SER A 22 9.87 24.76 -6.54
C SER A 22 9.72 23.61 -7.54
N ARG A 23 8.51 23.07 -7.69
CA ARG A 23 8.24 22.02 -8.69
C ARG A 23 8.42 22.49 -10.11
N PHE A 24 7.95 23.71 -10.43
CA PHE A 24 8.10 24.27 -11.77
C PHE A 24 9.56 24.50 -12.14
N VAL A 25 10.40 24.96 -11.21
CA VAL A 25 11.85 25.13 -11.45
C VAL A 25 12.54 23.78 -11.72
N GLN A 26 12.09 22.70 -11.10
CA GLN A 26 12.71 21.37 -11.23
C GLN A 26 12.18 20.58 -12.45
N GLU A 27 10.89 20.66 -12.73
CA GLU A 27 10.19 19.76 -13.66
C GLU A 27 9.37 20.51 -14.73
N GLY A 28 9.43 21.84 -14.74
CA GLY A 28 8.65 22.68 -15.66
C GLY A 28 7.14 22.52 -15.47
N ILE A 29 6.40 22.53 -16.58
CA ILE A 29 4.93 22.39 -16.57
C ILE A 29 4.50 21.03 -16.00
N GLU A 30 5.27 19.96 -16.22
CA GLU A 30 4.96 18.62 -15.69
C GLU A 30 4.91 18.60 -14.16
N GLY A 31 5.77 19.40 -13.50
CA GLY A 31 5.77 19.53 -12.04
C GLY A 31 4.50 20.14 -11.44
N LEU A 32 3.66 20.77 -12.26
CA LEU A 32 2.39 21.37 -11.82
C LEU A 32 1.19 20.42 -11.96
N ARG A 33 1.36 19.24 -12.56
CA ARG A 33 0.30 18.23 -12.62
C ARG A 33 -0.06 17.69 -11.24
N GLU A 34 -1.32 17.27 -11.07
CA GLU A 34 -1.75 16.59 -9.86
C GLU A 34 -0.95 15.30 -9.68
N ARG A 35 -0.37 15.12 -8.50
CA ARG A 35 0.38 13.91 -8.17
C ARG A 35 -0.50 12.97 -7.36
N ALA A 36 -0.31 11.67 -7.53
CA ALA A 36 -0.95 10.67 -6.70
C ALA A 36 -0.67 10.96 -5.22
N ARG A 37 -1.72 11.00 -4.42
CA ARG A 37 -1.61 11.17 -2.97
C ARG A 37 -1.22 9.81 -2.41
N SER A 38 -0.13 9.75 -1.65
CA SER A 38 0.43 8.49 -1.12
C SER A 38 -0.49 7.75 -0.14
N GLY A 39 -1.61 8.36 0.28
CA GLY A 39 -2.52 7.79 1.26
C GLY A 39 -1.83 7.50 2.60
N ARG A 40 -2.56 6.87 3.53
CA ARG A 40 -1.96 6.24 4.70
C ARG A 40 -1.39 4.88 4.24
N PRO A 41 -0.09 4.59 4.45
CA PRO A 41 0.44 3.26 4.20
C PRO A 41 -0.37 2.23 4.98
N THR A 42 -0.80 1.14 4.34
CA THR A 42 -1.41 0.05 5.08
C THR A 42 -0.32 -0.67 5.86
N VAL A 43 -0.44 -0.67 7.19
CA VAL A 43 0.47 -1.40 8.06
C VAL A 43 -0.22 -2.69 8.48
N ILE A 44 0.34 -3.83 8.07
CA ILE A 44 0.03 -5.13 8.63
C ILE A 44 1.15 -5.44 9.61
N GLU A 45 0.80 -5.78 10.86
CA GLU A 45 1.79 -6.10 11.89
C GLU A 45 2.69 -7.26 11.46
N LYS A 46 3.98 -7.19 11.80
CA LYS A 46 4.96 -8.20 11.42
C LYS A 46 4.54 -9.59 11.90
N ASP A 47 4.00 -9.67 13.10
CA ASP A 47 3.57 -10.88 13.78
C ASP A 47 2.46 -11.61 12.98
N VAL A 48 1.56 -10.82 12.38
CA VAL A 48 0.52 -11.32 11.47
C VAL A 48 1.12 -11.87 10.19
N VAL A 49 2.09 -11.15 9.60
CA VAL A 49 2.80 -11.59 8.39
C VAL A 49 3.51 -12.93 8.65
N ASP A 50 4.29 -13.00 9.73
CA ASP A 50 5.07 -14.17 10.11
C ASP A 50 4.15 -15.39 10.36
N ARG A 51 3.03 -15.19 11.06
CA ARG A 51 2.04 -16.25 11.30
C ARG A 51 1.43 -16.79 10.01
N VAL A 52 1.00 -15.91 9.09
CA VAL A 52 0.42 -16.34 7.80
C VAL A 52 1.45 -17.09 6.95
N LEU A 53 2.69 -16.60 6.88
CA LEU A 53 3.76 -17.26 6.13
C LEU A 53 4.13 -18.63 6.72
N PHE A 54 4.22 -18.72 8.04
CA PHE A 54 4.48 -19.97 8.75
C PHE A 54 3.39 -21.00 8.47
N LEU A 55 2.11 -20.64 8.67
CA LEU A 55 0.98 -21.53 8.42
C LEU A 55 0.94 -21.99 6.96
N THR A 56 1.17 -21.08 6.02
CA THR A 56 1.10 -21.41 4.59
C THR A 56 2.21 -22.38 4.16
N THR A 57 3.38 -22.32 4.81
CA THR A 57 4.57 -23.11 4.41
C THR A 57 4.72 -24.42 5.18
N LYS A 58 4.27 -24.47 6.44
CA LYS A 58 4.57 -25.58 7.37
C LYS A 58 3.39 -26.48 7.65
N ARG A 59 2.17 -26.09 7.30
CA ARG A 59 0.97 -26.89 7.53
C ARG A 59 0.13 -26.96 6.27
N ILE A 60 -0.36 -28.15 5.96
CA ILE A 60 -1.53 -28.33 5.10
C ILE A 60 -2.69 -28.60 6.06
N PRO A 61 -3.83 -27.91 5.93
CA PRO A 61 -4.97 -28.14 6.81
C PRO A 61 -5.52 -29.55 6.58
N GLU A 62 -5.85 -30.28 7.64
CA GLU A 62 -6.41 -31.65 7.52
C GLU A 62 -7.71 -31.64 6.70
N GLU A 63 -8.45 -30.53 6.75
CA GLU A 63 -9.74 -30.34 6.11
C GLU A 63 -9.65 -29.97 4.61
N ALA A 64 -8.46 -29.66 4.07
CA ALA A 64 -8.32 -29.29 2.65
C ALA A 64 -6.94 -29.61 2.07
N SER A 65 -6.92 -30.05 0.80
CA SER A 65 -5.66 -30.34 0.09
C SER A 65 -4.78 -29.10 -0.14
N HIS A 66 -5.36 -27.89 -0.11
CA HIS A 66 -4.65 -26.63 -0.33
C HIS A 66 -5.23 -25.50 0.51
N TRP A 67 -4.41 -24.50 0.83
CA TRP A 67 -4.90 -23.26 1.44
C TRP A 67 -5.75 -22.44 0.48
N SER A 68 -7.00 -22.22 0.86
CA SER A 68 -7.80 -21.12 0.33
C SER A 68 -7.56 -19.85 1.16
N VAL A 69 -7.87 -18.69 0.58
CA VAL A 69 -7.76 -17.40 1.29
C VAL A 69 -8.65 -17.39 2.54
N GLU A 70 -9.89 -17.87 2.41
CA GLU A 70 -10.86 -17.91 3.51
C GLU A 70 -10.41 -18.84 4.63
N LEU A 71 -9.83 -19.99 4.29
CA LEU A 71 -9.36 -20.95 5.27
C LEU A 71 -8.14 -20.41 6.03
N MET A 72 -7.18 -19.82 5.32
CA MET A 72 -6.02 -19.17 5.96
C MET A 72 -6.45 -18.01 6.86
N ALA A 73 -7.42 -17.20 6.44
CA ALA A 73 -7.96 -16.09 7.22
C ALA A 73 -8.53 -16.57 8.57
N LYS A 74 -9.32 -17.65 8.55
CA LYS A 74 -9.86 -18.28 9.77
C LYS A 74 -8.75 -18.82 10.67
N TYR A 75 -7.79 -19.56 10.12
CA TYR A 75 -6.71 -20.18 10.89
C TYR A 75 -5.71 -19.18 11.48
N ALA A 76 -5.47 -18.06 10.79
CA ALA A 76 -4.55 -17.01 11.22
C ALA A 76 -5.26 -15.86 11.96
N GLU A 77 -6.57 -15.97 12.20
CA GLU A 77 -7.43 -14.97 12.86
C GLU A 77 -7.32 -13.57 12.25
N VAL A 78 -7.28 -13.50 10.91
CA VAL A 78 -7.10 -12.26 10.15
C VAL A 78 -8.13 -12.14 9.03
N THR A 79 -8.20 -10.98 8.39
CA THR A 79 -9.12 -10.79 7.27
C THR A 79 -8.61 -11.45 5.98
N PRO A 80 -9.51 -11.92 5.09
CA PRO A 80 -9.14 -12.38 3.75
C PRO A 80 -8.34 -11.34 2.95
N TRP A 81 -8.59 -10.05 3.19
CA TRP A 81 -7.84 -8.97 2.55
C TRP A 81 -6.36 -8.96 2.97
N GLN A 82 -6.08 -9.10 4.28
CA GLN A 82 -4.71 -9.19 4.80
C GLN A 82 -3.98 -10.39 4.21
N VAL A 83 -4.62 -11.57 4.15
CA VAL A 83 -4.02 -12.76 3.54
C VAL A 83 -3.63 -12.50 2.09
N ARG A 84 -4.52 -11.89 1.28
CA ARG A 84 -4.21 -11.55 -0.12
C ARG A 84 -3.06 -10.56 -0.24
N GLN A 85 -3.00 -9.54 0.62
CA GLN A 85 -1.89 -8.58 0.60
C GLN A 85 -0.56 -9.26 0.96
N ILE A 86 -0.55 -10.10 1.99
CA ILE A 86 0.64 -10.83 2.45
C ILE A 86 1.13 -11.75 1.33
N TRP A 87 0.26 -12.62 0.79
CA TRP A 87 0.65 -13.52 -0.29
C TRP A 87 1.10 -12.76 -1.55
N LYS A 88 0.44 -11.66 -1.90
CA LYS A 88 0.85 -10.82 -3.04
C LYS A 88 2.22 -10.18 -2.82
N ALA A 89 2.52 -9.72 -1.60
CA ALA A 89 3.79 -9.07 -1.28
C ALA A 89 4.98 -10.00 -1.40
N VAL A 90 4.79 -11.32 -1.20
CA VAL A 90 5.85 -12.34 -1.32
C VAL A 90 5.71 -13.25 -2.55
N ASP A 91 4.83 -12.90 -3.51
CA ASP A 91 4.43 -13.72 -4.68
C ASP A 91 4.14 -15.20 -4.33
N LEU A 92 3.53 -15.43 -3.16
CA LEU A 92 3.23 -16.77 -2.69
C LEU A 92 1.95 -17.28 -3.34
N ARG A 93 2.03 -18.47 -3.92
CA ARG A 93 0.92 -19.16 -4.60
C ARG A 93 0.68 -20.49 -3.92
N PRO A 94 -0.28 -20.58 -2.97
CA PRO A 94 -0.44 -21.78 -2.15
C PRO A 94 -0.75 -23.04 -2.97
N HIS A 95 -1.53 -22.90 -4.06
CA HIS A 95 -1.83 -23.98 -5.00
C HIS A 95 -0.62 -24.46 -5.83
N ARG A 96 0.53 -23.78 -5.75
CA ARG A 96 1.78 -24.17 -6.42
C ARG A 96 2.84 -24.69 -5.45
N LEU A 97 2.58 -24.61 -4.16
CA LEU A 97 3.41 -25.29 -3.17
C LEU A 97 3.14 -26.77 -3.38
N LYS A 98 4.05 -27.42 -4.12
CA LYS A 98 3.97 -28.86 -4.37
C LYS A 98 4.17 -29.60 -3.05
N THR A 99 3.31 -30.59 -2.86
CA THR A 99 3.36 -31.68 -1.89
C THR A 99 4.76 -32.23 -1.71
#